data_AF-A0A1A0IWY1-F1
#
_entry.id   AF-A0A1A0IWY1-F1
#
_cell.length_a   1.000
_cell.length_b   1.000
_cell.length_c   1.000
_cell.angle_alpha   90.00
_cell.angle_beta   90.00
_cell.angle_gamma   90.00
#
_symmetry.space_group_name_H-M   'P 1'
#
loop_
_entity.id
_entity.type
_entity.pdbx_description
1 polymer ?
#
loop_
_entity_poly.entity_id
_entity_poly.type
_entity_poly.pdbx_seq_one_letter_code
_entity_poly.pdbx_strand_id
1 'polypeptide(L)'
;MNRKQMQFCLIGADLLVGHMRNLERSLDTALLNRDMNAVEQTLDPLVHIASVLVRRVGVVSGADSATAFEEIVIRCDPQLSDQYSELRTLLSVVNVGGVPDPIVCNHGLLALAAQEVGTAAVHMIADATGDHPLKTVSQLRKLIQDQDPSVQFADKAEAAATAAVYAADPVMSVCRTETAEAVWRLTDIVGNALYDASVSLHGVGDVDAAYSYNGASRVTKAATSLAAGVIALTRIGNHYPAWALLRQVVECEYLLWKFNTVPESIVAWMRSEREERETTWKPARLYSDDTNDYRRKDYSLHCEQGGHPTPVGTLNAGHVLDADMNTVFAASGYTHLLIHLRCVYEYAVGCADALDIVHGRSATVPVNIRDEYRRVSDHYLKTDKFGPATSHFSDPTP
;
A
#
# COMPACT_ATOMS: atom_id res chain seq x y z
N MET A 1 5.18 2.24 -8.40
CA MET A 1 5.28 3.29 -7.37
C MET A 1 3.90 3.46 -6.77
N ASN A 2 3.74 3.11 -5.51
CA ASN A 2 2.48 3.30 -4.79
C ASN A 2 2.28 4.77 -4.33
N ARG A 3 1.17 5.06 -3.64
CA ARG A 3 0.84 6.43 -3.17
C ARG A 3 1.93 7.02 -2.29
N LYS A 4 2.39 6.24 -1.30
CA LYS A 4 3.38 6.66 -0.32
C LYS A 4 4.73 6.95 -0.99
N GLN A 5 5.16 6.07 -1.87
CA GLN A 5 6.38 6.24 -2.66
C GLN A 5 6.29 7.47 -3.58
N MET A 6 5.15 7.74 -4.21
CA MET A 6 4.93 8.95 -5.01
C MET A 6 5.02 10.20 -4.14
N GLN A 7 4.39 10.19 -2.96
CA GLN A 7 4.49 11.28 -2.00
C GLN A 7 5.94 11.49 -1.54
N PHE A 8 6.68 10.42 -1.26
CA PHE A 8 8.10 10.49 -0.93
C PHE A 8 8.93 11.06 -2.07
N CYS A 9 8.73 10.64 -3.32
CA CYS A 9 9.41 11.24 -4.46
C CYS A 9 9.11 12.74 -4.61
N LEU A 10 7.86 13.17 -4.39
CA LEU A 10 7.48 14.59 -4.45
C LEU A 10 8.14 15.40 -3.32
N ILE A 11 8.17 14.86 -2.10
CA ILE A 11 8.88 15.48 -0.97
C ILE A 11 10.39 15.52 -1.24
N GLY A 12 10.96 14.44 -1.79
CA GLY A 12 12.38 14.36 -2.16
C GLY A 12 12.75 15.40 -3.21
N ALA A 13 11.91 15.59 -4.22
CA ALA A 13 12.09 16.64 -5.22
C ALA A 13 12.05 18.04 -4.59
N ASP A 14 11.14 18.28 -3.63
CA ASP A 14 11.10 19.54 -2.87
C ASP A 14 12.39 19.75 -2.05
N LEU A 15 12.89 18.71 -1.38
CA LEU A 15 14.13 18.76 -0.60
C LEU A 15 15.35 19.07 -1.49
N LEU A 16 15.45 18.47 -2.69
CA LEU A 16 16.52 18.77 -3.64
C LEU A 16 16.45 20.23 -4.14
N VAL A 17 15.24 20.75 -4.42
CA VAL A 17 15.07 22.18 -4.75
C VAL A 17 15.49 23.06 -3.58
N GLY A 18 15.13 22.67 -2.35
CA GLY A 18 15.53 23.36 -1.13
C GLY A 18 17.05 23.43 -1.00
N HIS A 19 17.74 22.31 -1.18
CA HIS A 19 19.19 22.22 -1.18
C HIS A 19 19.83 23.13 -2.25
N MET A 20 19.45 22.96 -3.53
CA MET A 20 20.02 23.73 -4.64
C MET A 20 19.77 25.25 -4.56
N ARG A 21 18.72 25.68 -3.87
CA ARG A 21 18.37 27.10 -3.69
C ARG A 21 18.74 27.64 -2.30
N ASN A 22 19.30 26.81 -1.42
CA ASN A 22 19.54 27.15 -0.02
C ASN A 22 18.29 27.69 0.69
N LEU A 23 17.17 26.96 0.59
CA LEU A 23 15.88 27.29 1.24
C LEU A 23 15.69 26.52 2.55
N GLU A 24 14.81 27.02 3.41
CA GLU A 24 14.51 26.43 4.73
C GLU A 24 14.00 24.97 4.69
N ARG A 25 13.40 24.53 3.59
CA ARG A 25 12.89 23.16 3.44
C ARG A 25 13.95 22.27 2.76
N SER A 26 15.02 21.96 3.48
CA SER A 26 16.13 21.09 3.04
C SER A 26 16.68 20.23 4.18
N LEU A 27 17.41 19.15 3.85
CA LEU A 27 18.19 18.40 4.83
C LEU A 27 19.24 19.29 5.49
N ASP A 28 19.84 20.22 4.74
CA ASP A 28 20.86 21.15 5.26
C ASP A 28 20.27 21.97 6.43
N THR A 29 19.04 22.46 6.28
CA THR A 29 18.36 23.22 7.34
C THR A 29 18.10 22.35 8.58
N ALA A 30 17.67 21.10 8.39
CA ALA A 30 17.47 20.17 9.50
C ALA A 30 18.79 19.87 10.24
N LEU A 31 19.89 19.67 9.50
CA LEU A 31 21.24 19.46 10.07
C LEU A 31 21.74 20.71 10.82
N LEU A 32 21.58 21.90 10.23
CA LEU A 32 21.96 23.17 10.86
C LEU A 32 21.22 23.40 12.18
N ASN A 33 19.92 23.06 12.21
CA ASN A 33 19.08 23.17 13.40
C ASN A 33 19.31 22.01 14.40
N ARG A 34 20.10 21.00 14.04
CA ARG A 34 20.31 19.77 14.82
C ARG A 34 19.01 19.04 15.15
N ASP A 35 18.02 19.13 14.26
CA ASP A 35 16.75 18.45 14.40
C ASP A 35 16.86 17.02 13.84
N MET A 36 17.27 16.09 14.69
CA MET A 36 17.49 14.69 14.28
C MET A 36 16.21 14.00 13.80
N ASN A 37 15.04 14.39 14.33
CA ASN A 37 13.76 13.85 13.87
C ASN A 37 13.47 14.32 12.44
N ALA A 38 13.71 15.61 12.14
CA ALA A 38 13.56 16.12 10.79
C ALA A 38 14.57 15.47 9.82
N VAL A 39 15.82 15.25 10.25
CA VAL A 39 16.83 14.52 9.45
C VAL A 39 16.34 13.12 9.10
N GLU A 40 15.88 12.34 10.07
CA GLU A 40 15.35 10.99 9.83
C GLU A 40 14.16 11.00 8.86
N GLN A 41 13.28 11.99 8.96
CA GLN A 41 12.12 12.14 8.06
C GLN A 41 12.51 12.49 6.61
N THR A 42 13.75 12.93 6.35
CA THR A 42 14.23 13.20 4.98
C THR A 42 14.76 11.98 4.25
N LEU A 43 15.16 10.92 4.98
CA LEU A 43 15.86 9.77 4.39
C LEU A 43 15.03 9.08 3.32
N ASP A 44 13.81 8.65 3.66
CA ASP A 44 12.91 7.97 2.73
C ASP A 44 12.66 8.83 1.48
N PRO A 45 12.20 10.10 1.58
CA PRO A 45 12.07 10.98 0.43
C PRO A 45 13.31 11.09 -0.46
N LEU A 46 14.50 11.23 0.14
CA LEU A 46 15.75 11.42 -0.59
C LEU A 46 16.21 10.13 -1.30
N VAL A 47 16.09 8.97 -0.64
CA VAL A 47 16.38 7.67 -1.26
C VAL A 47 15.45 7.40 -2.44
N HIS A 48 14.16 7.66 -2.29
CA HIS A 48 13.18 7.43 -3.35
C HIS A 48 13.45 8.32 -4.57
N ILE A 49 13.70 9.63 -4.37
CA ILE A 49 13.99 10.50 -5.51
C ILE A 49 15.35 10.16 -6.15
N ALA A 50 16.35 9.76 -5.37
CA ALA A 50 17.64 9.31 -5.88
C ALA A 50 17.52 8.06 -6.75
N SER A 51 16.69 7.07 -6.35
CA SER A 51 16.37 5.89 -7.16
C SER A 51 15.86 6.27 -8.55
N VAL A 52 14.86 7.17 -8.63
CA VAL A 52 14.30 7.64 -9.91
C VAL A 52 15.35 8.36 -10.75
N LEU A 53 16.15 9.23 -10.13
CA LEU A 53 17.15 10.03 -10.81
C LEU A 53 18.29 9.17 -11.39
N VAL A 54 18.79 8.19 -10.64
CA VAL A 54 19.83 7.24 -11.10
C VAL A 54 19.36 6.50 -12.35
N ARG A 55 18.12 6.01 -12.37
CA ARG A 55 17.56 5.35 -13.56
C ARG A 55 17.44 6.30 -14.74
N ARG A 56 17.00 7.53 -14.52
CA ARG A 56 16.91 8.54 -15.58
C ARG A 56 18.28 8.89 -16.14
N VAL A 57 19.32 8.96 -15.32
CA VAL A 57 20.71 9.10 -15.80
C VAL A 57 21.07 7.93 -16.71
N GLY A 58 20.74 6.68 -16.33
CA GLY A 58 20.91 5.51 -17.20
C GLY A 58 20.21 5.66 -18.55
N VAL A 59 18.95 6.12 -18.56
CA VAL A 59 18.19 6.33 -19.80
C VAL A 59 18.83 7.39 -20.71
N VAL A 60 19.27 8.54 -20.17
CA VAL A 60 19.86 9.61 -21.00
C VAL A 60 21.29 9.32 -21.45
N SER A 61 22.02 8.51 -20.69
CA SER A 61 23.40 8.07 -21.03
C SER A 61 23.44 6.79 -21.88
N GLY A 62 22.35 6.04 -21.94
CA GLY A 62 22.32 4.71 -22.55
C GLY A 62 22.99 3.63 -21.70
N ALA A 63 23.16 3.87 -20.39
CA ALA A 63 23.76 2.95 -19.44
C ALA A 63 22.71 2.24 -18.57
N ASP A 64 23.06 1.10 -17.98
CA ASP A 64 22.23 0.49 -16.94
C ASP A 64 22.30 1.30 -15.62
N SER A 65 21.40 0.97 -14.68
CA SER A 65 21.29 1.73 -13.43
C SER A 65 22.52 1.62 -12.53
N ALA A 66 23.26 0.51 -12.60
CA ALA A 66 24.46 0.31 -11.80
C ALA A 66 25.61 1.17 -12.33
N THR A 67 25.81 1.18 -13.64
CA THR A 67 26.81 1.99 -14.33
C THR A 67 26.51 3.47 -14.15
N ALA A 68 25.24 3.88 -14.33
CA ALA A 68 24.81 5.24 -14.06
C ALA A 68 25.10 5.69 -12.63
N PHE A 69 24.88 4.81 -11.63
CA PHE A 69 25.20 5.12 -10.23
C PHE A 69 26.70 5.39 -10.03
N GLU A 70 27.59 4.57 -10.60
CA GLU A 70 29.04 4.79 -10.51
C GLU A 70 29.48 6.10 -11.15
N GLU A 71 28.92 6.44 -12.32
CA GLU A 71 29.19 7.73 -13.00
C GLU A 71 28.75 8.93 -12.16
N ILE A 72 27.64 8.81 -11.44
CA ILE A 72 27.14 9.83 -10.52
C ILE A 72 28.10 9.96 -9.33
N VAL A 73 28.48 8.86 -8.69
CA VAL A 73 29.33 8.86 -7.48
C VAL A 73 30.71 9.49 -7.72
N ILE A 74 31.27 9.37 -8.93
CA ILE A 74 32.53 10.06 -9.31
C ILE A 74 32.44 11.59 -9.11
N ARG A 75 31.23 12.17 -9.13
CA ARG A 75 30.97 13.60 -8.97
C ARG A 75 30.60 14.01 -7.54
N CYS A 76 30.50 13.06 -6.60
CA CYS A 76 30.07 13.29 -5.22
C CYS A 76 31.29 13.40 -4.26
N ASP A 77 31.05 13.74 -2.98
CA ASP A 77 32.12 13.87 -1.99
C ASP A 77 32.74 12.49 -1.63
N PRO A 78 34.04 12.25 -1.91
CA PRO A 78 34.67 10.97 -1.58
C PRO A 78 34.65 10.60 -0.08
N GLN A 79 34.38 11.55 0.82
CA GLN A 79 34.25 11.29 2.26
C GLN A 79 33.04 10.41 2.62
N LEU A 80 32.03 10.31 1.75
CA LEU A 80 30.83 9.48 1.96
C LEU A 80 30.88 8.12 1.25
N SER A 81 32.08 7.65 0.87
CA SER A 81 32.26 6.40 0.11
C SER A 81 31.56 5.17 0.72
N ASP A 82 31.62 5.00 2.05
CA ASP A 82 30.90 3.93 2.75
C ASP A 82 29.38 4.06 2.55
N GLN A 83 28.85 5.27 2.65
CA GLN A 83 27.41 5.52 2.47
C GLN A 83 26.97 5.34 1.02
N TYR A 84 27.82 5.64 0.04
CA TYR A 84 27.50 5.34 -1.36
C TYR A 84 27.43 3.84 -1.62
N SER A 85 28.27 3.03 -0.97
CA SER A 85 28.18 1.57 -1.06
C SER A 85 26.86 1.04 -0.47
N GLU A 86 26.45 1.56 0.69
CA GLU A 86 25.16 1.22 1.30
C GLU A 86 23.98 1.67 0.43
N LEU A 87 24.02 2.92 -0.06
CA LEU A 87 23.01 3.46 -0.96
C LEU A 87 22.93 2.68 -2.27
N ARG A 88 24.06 2.27 -2.85
CA ARG A 88 24.10 1.43 -4.06
C ARG A 88 23.35 0.12 -3.83
N THR A 89 23.61 -0.53 -2.71
CA THR A 89 22.95 -1.79 -2.33
C THR A 89 21.44 -1.56 -2.21
N LEU A 90 21.04 -0.52 -1.48
CA LEU A 90 19.64 -0.12 -1.31
C LEU A 90 18.93 0.13 -2.65
N LEU A 91 19.53 0.97 -3.51
CA LEU A 91 18.98 1.34 -4.81
C LEU A 91 18.95 0.14 -5.76
N SER A 92 19.93 -0.77 -5.71
CA SER A 92 19.92 -1.97 -6.56
C SER A 92 18.73 -2.88 -6.28
N VAL A 93 18.30 -2.98 -5.01
CA VAL A 93 17.11 -3.75 -4.62
C VAL A 93 15.84 -3.02 -5.04
N VAL A 94 15.73 -1.71 -4.74
CA VAL A 94 14.55 -0.91 -5.11
C VAL A 94 14.36 -0.84 -6.63
N ASN A 95 15.46 -0.72 -7.39
CA ASN A 95 15.41 -0.57 -8.83
C ASN A 95 14.96 -1.84 -9.58
N VAL A 96 14.97 -2.99 -8.92
CA VAL A 96 14.41 -4.24 -9.48
C VAL A 96 13.04 -4.58 -8.88
N GLY A 97 12.44 -3.65 -8.12
CA GLY A 97 11.14 -3.84 -7.47
C GLY A 97 11.22 -4.62 -6.16
N GLY A 98 12.41 -4.81 -5.60
CA GLY A 98 12.60 -5.50 -4.33
C GLY A 98 12.32 -4.61 -3.12
N VAL A 99 12.19 -5.27 -1.96
CA VAL A 99 12.10 -4.59 -0.66
C VAL A 99 13.42 -4.75 0.08
N PRO A 100 14.15 -3.65 0.30
CA PRO A 100 15.42 -3.70 0.99
C PRO A 100 15.23 -4.11 2.45
N ASP A 101 16.28 -4.72 3.01
CA ASP A 101 16.34 -5.00 4.44
C ASP A 101 16.42 -3.69 5.25
N PRO A 102 16.07 -3.72 6.55
CA PRO A 102 16.19 -2.55 7.40
C PRO A 102 17.60 -1.96 7.35
N ILE A 103 17.67 -0.64 7.15
CA ILE A 103 18.92 0.10 7.12
C ILE A 103 19.53 0.05 8.52
N VAL A 104 20.78 -0.39 8.62
CA VAL A 104 21.53 -0.49 9.89
C VAL A 104 22.57 0.61 10.06
N CYS A 105 22.80 1.42 9.03
CA CYS A 105 23.76 2.51 9.05
C CYS A 105 23.16 3.83 9.55
N ASN A 106 23.98 4.86 9.70
CA ASN A 106 23.53 6.16 10.17
C ASN A 106 22.58 6.82 9.14
N HIS A 107 21.30 6.97 9.51
CA HIS A 107 20.26 7.52 8.66
C HIS A 107 20.59 8.93 8.13
N GLY A 108 21.20 9.80 8.94
CA GLY A 108 21.56 11.15 8.51
C GLY A 108 22.68 11.16 7.45
N LEU A 109 23.69 10.30 7.62
CA LEU A 109 24.76 10.17 6.62
C LEU A 109 24.25 9.55 5.32
N LEU A 110 23.36 8.56 5.41
CA LEU A 110 22.74 7.97 4.22
C LEU A 110 21.81 8.95 3.50
N ALA A 111 21.06 9.78 4.23
CA ALA A 111 20.24 10.85 3.66
C ALA A 111 21.11 11.89 2.92
N LEU A 112 22.25 12.26 3.51
CA LEU A 112 23.23 13.15 2.86
C LEU A 112 23.79 12.54 1.57
N ALA A 113 24.20 11.27 1.60
CA ALA A 113 24.65 10.56 0.41
C ALA A 113 23.58 10.52 -0.69
N ALA A 114 22.31 10.27 -0.33
CA ALA A 114 21.19 10.30 -1.27
C ALA A 114 20.92 11.70 -1.83
N GLN A 115 21.06 12.76 -1.03
CA GLN A 115 20.97 14.14 -1.50
C GLN A 115 22.08 14.47 -2.52
N GLU A 116 23.33 14.05 -2.26
CA GLU A 116 24.45 14.28 -3.18
C GLU A 116 24.29 13.53 -4.49
N VAL A 117 23.95 12.23 -4.43
CA VAL A 117 23.65 11.42 -5.62
C VAL A 117 22.50 12.02 -6.41
N GLY A 118 21.42 12.43 -5.74
CA GLY A 118 20.28 13.08 -6.39
C GLY A 118 20.67 14.39 -7.08
N THR A 119 21.46 15.23 -6.41
CA THR A 119 21.92 16.52 -6.96
C THR A 119 22.84 16.32 -8.17
N ALA A 120 23.84 15.44 -8.05
CA ALA A 120 24.75 15.12 -9.16
C ALA A 120 24.00 14.52 -10.36
N ALA A 121 23.03 13.64 -10.11
CA ALA A 121 22.18 13.06 -11.16
C ALA A 121 21.32 14.12 -11.87
N VAL A 122 20.75 15.09 -11.13
CA VAL A 122 20.01 16.22 -11.72
C VAL A 122 20.91 17.02 -12.66
N HIS A 123 22.13 17.32 -12.25
CA HIS A 123 23.10 18.02 -13.09
C HIS A 123 23.45 17.23 -14.36
N MET A 124 23.69 15.92 -14.24
CA MET A 124 23.97 15.05 -15.39
C MET A 124 22.81 15.04 -16.40
N ILE A 125 21.57 14.93 -15.92
CA ILE A 125 20.39 14.97 -16.79
C ILE A 125 20.26 16.35 -17.45
N ALA A 126 20.45 17.43 -16.68
CA ALA A 126 20.38 18.79 -17.19
C ALA A 126 21.42 19.06 -18.29
N ASP A 127 22.66 18.60 -18.11
CA ASP A 127 23.73 18.69 -19.11
C ASP A 127 23.35 17.92 -20.39
N ALA A 128 22.81 16.71 -20.24
CA ALA A 128 22.42 15.85 -21.36
C ALA A 128 21.22 16.41 -22.16
N THR A 129 20.29 17.12 -21.51
CA THR A 129 19.10 17.69 -22.16
C THR A 129 19.23 19.17 -22.54
N GLY A 130 20.31 19.84 -22.12
CA GLY A 130 20.48 21.29 -22.31
C GLY A 130 19.53 22.14 -21.47
N ASP A 131 19.03 21.60 -20.35
CA ASP A 131 18.13 22.28 -19.43
C ASP A 131 18.87 22.85 -18.20
N HIS A 132 18.22 23.76 -17.48
CA HIS A 132 18.71 24.21 -16.17
C HIS A 132 18.38 23.13 -15.10
N PRO A 133 19.26 22.84 -14.12
CA PRO A 133 19.01 21.83 -13.06
C PRO A 133 17.64 21.93 -12.38
N LEU A 134 17.24 23.14 -11.97
CA LEU A 134 15.92 23.39 -11.38
C LEU A 134 14.74 23.11 -12.34
N LYS A 135 14.93 23.29 -13.66
CA LYS A 135 13.91 22.95 -14.66
C LYS A 135 13.77 21.43 -14.77
N THR A 136 14.89 20.69 -14.71
CA THR A 136 14.91 19.22 -14.68
C THR A 136 14.11 18.69 -13.49
N VAL A 137 14.30 19.24 -12.28
CA VAL A 137 13.52 18.80 -11.10
C VAL A 137 12.03 19.16 -11.22
N SER A 138 11.70 20.32 -11.79
CA SER A 138 10.30 20.70 -12.05
C SER A 138 9.61 19.75 -13.05
N GLN A 139 10.29 19.40 -14.14
CA GLN A 139 9.80 18.42 -15.11
C GLN A 139 9.64 17.04 -14.46
N LEU A 140 10.62 16.60 -13.66
CA LEU A 140 10.56 15.34 -12.94
C LEU A 140 9.34 15.28 -12.01
N ARG A 141 9.09 16.35 -11.25
CA ARG A 141 7.92 16.47 -10.38
C ARG A 141 6.62 16.31 -11.16
N LYS A 142 6.52 16.97 -12.32
CA LYS A 142 5.37 16.84 -13.21
C LYS A 142 5.19 15.38 -13.67
N LEU A 143 6.27 14.71 -14.09
CA LEU A 143 6.22 13.30 -14.50
C LEU A 143 5.80 12.38 -13.36
N ILE A 144 6.23 12.64 -12.12
CA ILE A 144 5.79 11.90 -10.93
C ILE A 144 4.29 12.10 -10.68
N GLN A 145 3.78 13.33 -10.77
CA GLN A 145 2.36 13.63 -10.62
C GLN A 145 1.50 12.99 -11.72
N ASP A 146 2.00 13.04 -12.95
CA ASP A 146 1.37 12.45 -14.14
C ASP A 146 1.54 10.92 -14.20
N GLN A 147 2.29 10.33 -13.26
CA GLN A 147 2.53 8.89 -13.16
C GLN A 147 3.20 8.30 -14.42
N ASP A 148 4.12 9.05 -15.00
CA ASP A 148 4.77 8.68 -16.26
C ASP A 148 5.60 7.38 -16.11
N PRO A 149 5.58 6.47 -17.10
CA PRO A 149 6.39 5.25 -17.07
C PRO A 149 7.91 5.48 -16.93
N SER A 150 8.42 6.67 -17.26
CA SER A 150 9.85 7.01 -17.13
C SER A 150 10.31 7.32 -15.70
N VAL A 151 9.40 7.42 -14.73
CA VAL A 151 9.74 7.72 -13.32
C VAL A 151 9.49 6.54 -12.39
N GLN A 152 9.38 5.34 -12.96
CA GLN A 152 9.23 4.09 -12.19
C GLN A 152 10.53 3.74 -11.48
N PHE A 153 10.44 3.07 -10.33
CA PHE A 153 11.64 2.50 -9.69
C PHE A 153 12.16 1.28 -10.44
N ALA A 154 11.29 0.44 -11.00
CA ALA A 154 11.73 -0.77 -11.69
C ALA A 154 11.19 -0.85 -13.11
N ASP A 155 11.86 -1.62 -13.98
CA ASP A 155 11.22 -2.09 -15.20
C ASP A 155 10.11 -3.06 -14.81
N LYS A 156 9.04 -3.11 -15.60
CA LYS A 156 7.95 -4.07 -15.41
C LYS A 156 8.46 -5.51 -15.41
N ALA A 157 9.44 -5.84 -16.26
CA ALA A 157 10.02 -7.17 -16.35
C ALA A 157 10.85 -7.53 -15.09
N GLU A 158 11.68 -6.60 -14.60
CA GLU A 158 12.48 -6.80 -13.39
C GLU A 158 11.59 -6.93 -12.15
N ALA A 159 10.60 -6.05 -12.01
CA ALA A 159 9.63 -6.14 -10.93
C ALA A 159 8.82 -7.44 -10.97
N ALA A 160 8.41 -7.89 -12.16
CA ALA A 160 7.73 -9.17 -12.32
C ALA A 160 8.63 -10.35 -11.93
N ALA A 161 9.91 -10.32 -12.29
CA ALA A 161 10.88 -11.34 -11.90
C ALA A 161 11.09 -11.37 -10.37
N THR A 162 11.26 -10.20 -9.74
CA THR A 162 11.37 -10.08 -8.28
C THR A 162 10.11 -10.55 -7.56
N ALA A 163 8.93 -10.17 -8.07
CA ALA A 163 7.66 -10.64 -7.55
C ALA A 163 7.53 -12.17 -7.65
N ALA A 164 7.99 -12.79 -8.75
CA ALA A 164 8.00 -14.25 -8.87
C ALA A 164 8.90 -14.92 -7.82
N VAL A 165 10.07 -14.33 -7.53
CA VAL A 165 10.96 -14.81 -6.45
C VAL A 165 10.26 -14.74 -5.09
N TYR A 166 9.65 -13.61 -4.74
CA TYR A 166 8.91 -13.46 -3.48
C TYR A 166 7.64 -14.32 -3.40
N ALA A 167 6.99 -14.57 -4.55
CA ALA A 167 5.83 -15.46 -4.62
C ALA A 167 6.22 -16.90 -4.25
N ALA A 168 7.35 -17.36 -4.79
CA ALA A 168 7.87 -18.71 -4.63
C ALA A 168 8.63 -18.96 -3.32
N ASP A 169 9.03 -17.90 -2.60
CA ASP A 169 9.71 -18.03 -1.31
C ASP A 169 8.81 -18.78 -0.29
N PRO A 170 9.25 -19.94 0.24
CA PRO A 170 8.41 -20.75 1.13
C PRO A 170 8.05 -20.05 2.45
N VAL A 171 8.96 -19.23 2.99
CA VAL A 171 8.74 -18.53 4.25
C VAL A 171 7.69 -17.43 4.05
N MET A 172 7.83 -16.65 2.98
CA MET A 172 6.84 -15.62 2.62
C MET A 172 5.48 -16.24 2.27
N SER A 173 5.45 -17.33 1.51
CA SER A 173 4.22 -18.02 1.12
C SER A 173 3.43 -18.56 2.32
N VAL A 174 4.13 -19.21 3.27
CA VAL A 174 3.53 -19.66 4.54
C VAL A 174 3.04 -18.47 5.35
N CYS A 175 3.87 -17.43 5.50
CA CYS A 175 3.50 -16.21 6.24
C CYS A 175 2.23 -15.55 5.65
N ARG A 176 2.13 -15.39 4.33
CA ARG A 176 0.93 -14.89 3.63
C ARG A 176 -0.30 -15.70 3.96
N THR A 177 -0.23 -17.01 3.81
CA THR A 177 -1.38 -17.90 3.99
C THR A 177 -1.86 -17.91 5.44
N GLU A 178 -0.94 -18.10 6.39
CA GLU A 178 -1.27 -18.13 7.83
C GLU A 178 -1.80 -16.78 8.33
N THR A 179 -1.23 -15.67 7.84
CA THR A 179 -1.72 -14.33 8.16
C THR A 179 -3.13 -14.13 7.63
N ALA A 180 -3.42 -14.54 6.38
CA ALA A 180 -4.75 -14.39 5.80
C ALA A 180 -5.81 -15.16 6.61
N GLU A 181 -5.50 -16.39 7.01
CA GLU A 181 -6.38 -17.21 7.85
C GLU A 181 -6.54 -16.63 9.26
N ALA A 182 -5.46 -16.14 9.87
CA ALA A 182 -5.51 -15.52 11.18
C ALA A 182 -6.34 -14.23 11.18
N VAL A 183 -6.11 -13.32 10.23
CA VAL A 183 -6.88 -12.07 10.11
C VAL A 183 -8.35 -12.39 9.80
N TRP A 184 -8.65 -13.33 8.89
CA TRP A 184 -10.01 -13.80 8.64
C TRP A 184 -10.73 -14.24 9.91
N ARG A 185 -10.11 -15.11 10.71
CA ARG A 185 -10.68 -15.61 11.97
C ARG A 185 -10.88 -14.47 12.97
N LEU A 186 -9.91 -13.58 13.11
CA LEU A 186 -10.00 -12.45 14.04
C LEU A 186 -11.13 -11.49 13.64
N THR A 187 -11.29 -11.21 12.35
CA THR A 187 -12.42 -10.42 11.82
C THR A 187 -13.75 -11.12 12.07
N ASP A 188 -13.81 -12.46 11.97
CA ASP A 188 -15.03 -13.21 12.29
C ASP A 188 -15.42 -13.09 13.76
N ILE A 189 -14.44 -13.15 14.66
CA ILE A 189 -14.63 -12.92 16.10
C ILE A 189 -15.18 -11.51 16.36
N VAL A 190 -14.66 -10.48 15.68
CA VAL A 190 -15.19 -9.11 15.78
C VAL A 190 -16.65 -9.05 15.31
N GLY A 191 -16.97 -9.69 14.17
CA GLY A 191 -18.34 -9.77 13.66
C GLY A 191 -19.31 -10.44 14.65
N ASN A 192 -18.88 -11.51 15.33
CA ASN A 192 -19.66 -12.19 16.36
C ASN A 192 -19.83 -11.32 17.61
N ALA A 193 -18.77 -10.64 18.08
CA ALA A 193 -18.85 -9.74 19.23
C ALA A 193 -19.84 -8.58 19.01
N LEU A 194 -19.83 -7.98 17.81
CA LEU A 194 -20.82 -6.98 17.40
C LEU A 194 -22.25 -7.55 17.40
N TYR A 195 -22.43 -8.80 16.96
CA TYR A 195 -23.74 -9.47 17.00
C TYR A 195 -24.22 -9.69 18.43
N ASP A 196 -23.37 -10.19 19.32
CA ASP A 196 -23.72 -10.45 20.71
C ASP A 196 -24.10 -9.15 21.45
N ALA A 197 -23.37 -8.06 21.17
CA ALA A 197 -23.72 -6.72 21.67
C ALA A 197 -25.12 -6.28 21.18
N SER A 198 -25.42 -6.50 19.89
CA SER A 198 -26.73 -6.22 19.30
C SER A 198 -27.86 -6.99 19.99
N VAL A 199 -27.68 -8.30 20.21
CA VAL A 199 -28.67 -9.16 20.89
C VAL A 199 -28.90 -8.70 22.32
N SER A 200 -27.83 -8.38 23.05
CA SER A 200 -27.92 -7.87 24.42
C SER A 200 -28.69 -6.55 24.50
N LEU A 201 -28.40 -5.60 23.61
CA LEU A 201 -29.09 -4.30 23.55
C LEU A 201 -30.56 -4.43 23.19
N HIS A 202 -30.88 -5.32 22.24
CA HIS A 202 -32.27 -5.61 21.90
C HIS A 202 -33.04 -6.16 23.10
N GLY A 203 -32.43 -7.05 23.88
CA GLY A 203 -33.02 -7.65 25.08
C GLY A 203 -33.36 -6.65 26.19
N VAL A 204 -32.65 -5.51 26.27
CA VAL A 204 -32.94 -4.43 27.22
C VAL A 204 -33.79 -3.30 26.64
N GLY A 205 -34.27 -3.44 25.40
CA GLY A 205 -35.16 -2.48 24.75
C GLY A 205 -34.47 -1.33 24.03
N ASP A 206 -33.13 -1.32 23.91
CA ASP A 206 -32.40 -0.30 23.15
C ASP A 206 -32.32 -0.71 21.67
N VAL A 207 -33.43 -0.50 20.97
CA VAL A 207 -33.64 -0.98 19.60
C VAL A 207 -32.68 -0.31 18.61
N ASP A 208 -32.50 1.01 18.68
CA ASP A 208 -31.66 1.74 17.73
C ASP A 208 -30.17 1.40 17.89
N ALA A 209 -29.69 1.25 19.13
CA ALA A 209 -28.35 0.75 19.38
C ALA A 209 -28.21 -0.68 18.83
N ALA A 210 -29.16 -1.56 19.13
CA ALA A 210 -29.14 -2.93 18.62
C ALA A 210 -29.05 -3.00 17.09
N TYR A 211 -29.78 -2.15 16.36
CA TYR A 211 -29.70 -2.06 14.89
C TYR A 211 -28.31 -1.62 14.41
N SER A 212 -27.68 -0.66 15.09
CA SER A 212 -26.36 -0.16 14.74
C SER A 212 -25.29 -1.25 14.84
N TYR A 213 -25.24 -1.95 15.98
CA TYR A 213 -24.33 -3.09 16.15
C TYR A 213 -24.63 -4.23 15.16
N ASN A 214 -25.92 -4.49 14.87
CA ASN A 214 -26.32 -5.52 13.92
C ASN A 214 -25.86 -5.21 12.50
N GLY A 215 -25.96 -3.95 12.06
CA GLY A 215 -25.55 -3.53 10.72
C GLY A 215 -24.05 -3.73 10.52
N ALA A 216 -23.22 -3.26 11.46
CA ALA A 216 -21.77 -3.47 11.42
C ALA A 216 -21.41 -4.97 11.44
N SER A 217 -22.08 -5.76 12.30
CA SER A 217 -21.90 -7.22 12.36
C SER A 217 -22.20 -7.89 11.02
N ARG A 218 -23.35 -7.58 10.39
CA ARG A 218 -23.76 -8.21 9.12
C ARG A 218 -22.76 -7.98 8.00
N VAL A 219 -22.27 -6.75 7.85
CA VAL A 219 -21.28 -6.44 6.81
C VAL A 219 -19.94 -7.12 7.12
N THR A 220 -19.52 -7.14 8.38
CA THR A 220 -18.31 -7.85 8.82
C THR A 220 -18.40 -9.36 8.53
N LYS A 221 -19.55 -10.00 8.85
CA LYS A 221 -19.79 -11.42 8.59
C LYS A 221 -19.90 -11.75 7.09
N ALA A 222 -20.44 -10.83 6.29
CA ALA A 222 -20.43 -10.98 4.84
C ALA A 222 -18.99 -10.96 4.31
N ALA A 223 -18.17 -10.00 4.76
CA ALA A 223 -16.76 -9.92 4.39
C ALA A 223 -15.98 -11.18 4.79
N THR A 224 -16.19 -11.73 6.00
CA THR A 224 -15.49 -12.94 6.45
C THR A 224 -15.94 -14.19 5.70
N SER A 225 -17.21 -14.28 5.33
CA SER A 225 -17.73 -15.39 4.51
C SER A 225 -17.14 -15.36 3.10
N LEU A 226 -17.05 -14.17 2.50
CA LEU A 226 -16.42 -13.95 1.20
C LEU A 226 -14.91 -14.27 1.25
N ALA A 227 -14.21 -13.77 2.27
CA ALA A 227 -12.79 -14.02 2.49
C ALA A 227 -12.47 -15.52 2.64
N ALA A 228 -13.30 -16.28 3.37
CA ALA A 228 -13.17 -17.74 3.44
C ALA A 228 -13.26 -18.39 2.05
N GLY A 229 -14.18 -17.91 1.20
CA GLY A 229 -14.29 -18.35 -0.18
C GLY A 229 -13.06 -18.01 -1.02
N VAL A 230 -12.51 -16.80 -0.88
CA VAL A 230 -11.25 -16.40 -1.54
C VAL A 230 -10.12 -17.35 -1.13
N ILE A 231 -9.89 -17.56 0.17
CA ILE A 231 -8.85 -18.47 0.68
C ILE A 231 -9.01 -19.87 0.10
N ALA A 232 -10.23 -20.42 0.13
CA ALA A 232 -10.50 -21.76 -0.38
C ALA A 232 -10.24 -21.89 -1.89
N LEU A 233 -10.68 -20.91 -2.68
CA LEU A 233 -10.51 -20.91 -4.13
C LEU A 233 -9.05 -20.68 -4.55
N THR A 234 -8.36 -19.74 -3.90
CA THR A 234 -6.93 -19.50 -4.14
C THR A 234 -6.10 -20.75 -3.81
N ARG A 235 -6.41 -21.45 -2.71
CA ARG A 235 -5.70 -22.68 -2.30
C ARG A 235 -5.81 -23.80 -3.34
N ILE A 236 -6.93 -23.91 -4.05
CA ILE A 236 -7.11 -24.92 -5.11
C ILE A 236 -6.72 -24.40 -6.52
N GLY A 237 -6.12 -23.21 -6.61
CA GLY A 237 -5.69 -22.62 -7.88
C GLY A 237 -6.82 -22.05 -8.74
N ASN A 238 -8.01 -21.85 -8.18
CA ASN A 238 -9.17 -21.31 -8.90
C ASN A 238 -9.22 -19.78 -8.75
N HIS A 239 -8.27 -19.09 -9.37
CA HIS A 239 -8.00 -17.67 -9.12
C HIS A 239 -9.09 -16.74 -9.62
N TYR A 240 -9.69 -16.99 -10.79
CA TYR A 240 -10.73 -16.11 -11.33
C TYR A 240 -11.93 -15.90 -10.39
N PRO A 241 -12.61 -16.95 -9.90
CA PRO A 241 -13.69 -16.75 -8.93
C PRO A 241 -13.16 -16.26 -7.58
N ALA A 242 -11.91 -16.54 -7.20
CA ALA A 242 -11.32 -15.93 -6.01
C ALA A 242 -11.26 -14.40 -6.14
N TRP A 243 -10.81 -13.88 -7.28
CA TRP A 243 -10.80 -12.44 -7.57
C TRP A 243 -12.21 -11.84 -7.65
N ALA A 244 -13.19 -12.58 -8.18
CA ALA A 244 -14.58 -12.15 -8.19
C ALA A 244 -15.14 -11.97 -6.77
N LEU A 245 -14.83 -12.90 -5.85
CA LEU A 245 -15.20 -12.78 -4.44
C LEU A 245 -14.41 -11.67 -3.73
N LEU A 246 -13.13 -11.51 -4.05
CA LEU A 246 -12.30 -10.45 -3.49
C LEU A 246 -12.87 -9.06 -3.79
N ARG A 247 -13.40 -8.84 -5.00
CA ARG A 247 -14.15 -7.62 -5.32
C ARG A 247 -15.32 -7.38 -4.36
N GLN A 248 -16.05 -8.42 -3.97
CA GLN A 248 -17.14 -8.29 -3.00
C GLN A 248 -16.64 -7.98 -1.57
N VAL A 249 -15.45 -8.46 -1.21
CA VAL A 249 -14.78 -8.06 0.05
C VAL A 249 -14.49 -6.56 0.05
N VAL A 250 -13.99 -6.01 -1.07
CA VAL A 250 -13.76 -4.55 -1.23
C VAL A 250 -15.05 -3.75 -1.07
N GLU A 251 -16.18 -4.25 -1.60
CA GLU A 251 -17.47 -3.57 -1.41
C GLU A 251 -17.92 -3.54 0.06
N CYS A 252 -17.63 -4.61 0.82
CA CYS A 252 -17.87 -4.64 2.27
C CYS A 252 -16.96 -3.67 3.03
N GLU A 253 -15.68 -3.57 2.62
CA GLU A 253 -14.70 -2.63 3.18
C GLU A 253 -15.17 -1.18 3.03
N TYR A 254 -15.64 -0.78 1.84
CA TYR A 254 -16.12 0.58 1.61
C TYR A 254 -17.30 0.94 2.50
N LEU A 255 -18.20 -0.02 2.72
CA LEU A 255 -19.36 0.19 3.58
C LEU A 255 -18.95 0.30 5.05
N LEU A 256 -18.04 -0.55 5.52
CA LEU A 256 -17.49 -0.48 6.89
C LEU A 256 -16.69 0.80 7.12
N TRP A 257 -15.96 1.29 6.13
CA TRP A 257 -15.30 2.60 6.22
C TRP A 257 -16.30 3.74 6.41
N LYS A 258 -17.42 3.70 5.68
CA LYS A 258 -18.48 4.72 5.83
C LYS A 258 -19.11 4.64 7.22
N PHE A 259 -19.36 3.43 7.71
CA PHE A 259 -19.87 3.19 9.06
C PHE A 259 -18.89 3.68 10.14
N ASN A 260 -17.59 3.44 9.96
CA ASN A 260 -16.56 3.87 10.88
C ASN A 260 -16.43 5.39 10.94
N THR A 261 -16.55 6.04 9.79
CA THR A 261 -16.45 7.51 9.68
C THR A 261 -17.72 8.21 10.17
N VAL A 262 -18.88 7.57 9.95
CA VAL A 262 -20.21 8.12 10.24
C VAL A 262 -21.07 7.02 10.86
N PRO A 263 -20.97 6.73 12.18
CA PRO A 263 -21.65 5.61 12.83
C PRO A 263 -23.18 5.62 12.69
N GLU A 264 -23.80 6.81 12.68
CA GLU A 264 -25.24 6.98 12.46
C GLU A 264 -25.71 6.46 11.09
N SER A 265 -24.79 6.38 10.13
CA SER A 265 -25.06 5.89 8.78
C SER A 265 -25.39 4.39 8.76
N ILE A 266 -25.02 3.64 9.81
CA ILE A 266 -25.32 2.20 9.91
C ILE A 266 -26.83 1.95 9.97
N VAL A 267 -27.56 2.71 10.79
CA VAL A 267 -29.02 2.58 10.91
C VAL A 267 -29.70 3.03 9.61
N ALA A 268 -29.21 4.09 8.99
CA ALA A 268 -29.70 4.55 7.69
C ALA A 268 -29.53 3.47 6.61
N TRP A 269 -28.38 2.78 6.57
CA TRP A 269 -28.18 1.66 5.66
C TRP A 269 -29.11 0.48 5.97
N MET A 270 -29.23 0.09 7.24
CA MET A 270 -30.09 -1.02 7.67
C MET A 270 -31.58 -0.79 7.34
N ARG A 271 -32.03 0.47 7.39
CA ARG A 271 -33.41 0.86 7.08
C ARG A 271 -33.63 1.23 5.62
N SER A 272 -32.56 1.28 4.82
CA SER A 272 -32.65 1.76 3.45
C SER A 272 -33.58 0.90 2.59
N GLU A 273 -34.30 1.55 1.69
CA GLU A 273 -35.02 0.86 0.62
C GLU A 273 -34.09 0.51 -0.55
N ARG A 274 -34.59 -0.26 -1.52
CA ARG A 274 -33.80 -0.66 -2.68
C ARG A 274 -33.30 0.55 -3.47
N GLU A 275 -34.15 1.53 -3.73
CA GLU A 275 -33.80 2.73 -4.49
C GLU A 275 -32.71 3.55 -3.77
N GLU A 276 -32.81 3.68 -2.45
CA GLU A 276 -31.80 4.34 -1.62
C GLU A 276 -30.46 3.59 -1.64
N ARG A 277 -30.48 2.25 -1.58
CA ARG A 277 -29.26 1.44 -1.79
C ARG A 277 -28.62 1.69 -3.14
N GLU A 278 -29.43 1.79 -4.18
CA GLU A 278 -28.95 2.00 -5.54
C GLU A 278 -28.46 3.44 -5.81
N THR A 279 -28.84 4.42 -4.99
CA THR A 279 -28.51 5.84 -5.21
C THR A 279 -27.46 6.37 -4.23
N THR A 280 -27.43 5.87 -3.00
CA THR A 280 -26.55 6.34 -1.91
C THR A 280 -25.45 5.33 -1.55
N TRP A 281 -25.77 4.03 -1.54
CA TRP A 281 -24.89 3.00 -0.97
C TRP A 281 -24.10 2.19 -2.01
N LYS A 282 -24.16 2.56 -3.29
CA LYS A 282 -23.34 1.94 -4.34
C LYS A 282 -21.85 2.20 -4.09
N PRO A 283 -20.95 1.24 -4.38
CA PRO A 283 -19.51 1.44 -4.27
C PRO A 283 -19.03 2.73 -4.95
N ALA A 284 -19.56 3.03 -6.14
CA ALA A 284 -19.26 4.24 -6.90
C ALA A 284 -19.53 5.56 -6.15
N ARG A 285 -20.51 5.58 -5.27
CA ARG A 285 -20.83 6.75 -4.44
C ARG A 285 -19.92 6.82 -3.23
N LEU A 286 -19.64 5.68 -2.60
CA LEU A 286 -18.78 5.62 -1.42
C LEU A 286 -17.33 6.01 -1.74
N TYR A 287 -16.74 5.53 -2.84
CA TYR A 287 -15.36 5.91 -3.23
C TYR A 287 -15.28 7.25 -3.98
N SER A 288 -16.39 7.89 -4.32
CA SER A 288 -16.36 9.26 -4.90
C SER A 288 -16.54 10.35 -3.84
N ASP A 289 -16.61 9.98 -2.55
CA ASP A 289 -16.69 10.93 -1.44
C ASP A 289 -15.36 11.69 -1.31
N ASP A 290 -15.35 13.03 -1.33
CA ASP A 290 -14.10 13.81 -1.30
C ASP A 290 -13.24 13.56 -0.05
N THR A 291 -13.81 12.91 0.96
CA THR A 291 -13.15 12.54 2.22
C THR A 291 -12.61 11.12 2.26
N ASN A 292 -12.80 10.31 1.20
CA ASN A 292 -12.36 8.92 1.21
C ASN A 292 -10.90 8.74 0.78
N ASP A 293 -10.28 7.70 1.32
CA ASP A 293 -8.90 7.33 1.03
C ASP A 293 -8.76 6.34 -0.14
N TYR A 294 -9.87 5.86 -0.71
CA TYR A 294 -9.91 4.86 -1.77
C TYR A 294 -9.70 5.46 -3.15
N ARG A 295 -8.95 4.77 -4.02
CA ARG A 295 -8.84 5.20 -5.41
C ARG A 295 -9.91 4.51 -6.23
N ARG A 296 -10.61 5.29 -7.07
CA ARG A 296 -11.46 4.76 -8.15
C ARG A 296 -10.75 3.72 -9.02
N LYS A 297 -9.42 3.86 -9.20
CA LYS A 297 -8.58 2.92 -9.95
C LYS A 297 -8.56 1.53 -9.30
N ASP A 298 -8.59 1.44 -7.98
CA ASP A 298 -8.50 0.17 -7.24
C ASP A 298 -9.72 -0.69 -7.50
N TYR A 299 -10.92 -0.11 -7.41
CA TYR A 299 -12.15 -0.82 -7.75
C TYR A 299 -12.17 -1.25 -9.23
N SER A 300 -11.70 -0.40 -10.15
CA SER A 300 -11.61 -0.73 -11.58
C SER A 300 -10.67 -1.92 -11.83
N LEU A 301 -9.53 -1.98 -11.13
CA LEU A 301 -8.56 -3.07 -11.24
C LEU A 301 -9.18 -4.42 -10.83
N HIS A 302 -9.88 -4.47 -9.70
CA HIS A 302 -10.57 -5.68 -9.24
C HIS A 302 -11.68 -6.11 -10.22
N CYS A 303 -12.36 -5.13 -10.85
CA CYS A 303 -13.32 -5.42 -11.92
C CYS A 303 -12.64 -6.04 -13.15
N GLU A 304 -11.47 -5.54 -13.52
CA GLU A 304 -10.70 -6.05 -14.65
C GLU A 304 -10.13 -7.46 -14.39
N GLN A 305 -9.64 -7.73 -13.18
CA GLN A 305 -8.98 -9.00 -12.82
C GLN A 305 -9.94 -10.16 -12.53
N GLY A 306 -11.16 -9.90 -12.03
CA GLY A 306 -12.12 -10.99 -11.73
C GLY A 306 -13.59 -10.60 -11.76
N GLY A 307 -13.92 -9.31 -11.85
CA GLY A 307 -15.33 -8.86 -11.92
C GLY A 307 -15.96 -9.01 -13.30
N HIS A 308 -15.16 -9.06 -14.37
CA HIS A 308 -15.60 -9.15 -15.76
C HIS A 308 -14.71 -10.12 -16.55
N PRO A 309 -15.21 -10.73 -17.64
CA PRO A 309 -14.41 -11.59 -18.52
C PRO A 309 -13.52 -10.73 -19.45
N THR A 310 -12.65 -9.90 -18.88
CA THR A 310 -11.68 -9.11 -19.65
C THR A 310 -10.51 -10.00 -20.09
N PRO A 311 -9.72 -9.63 -21.11
CA PRO A 311 -8.54 -10.40 -21.50
C PRO A 311 -7.54 -10.64 -20.37
N VAL A 312 -7.40 -9.67 -19.45
CA VAL A 312 -6.54 -9.81 -18.25
C VAL A 312 -7.19 -10.76 -17.25
N GLY A 313 -8.49 -10.59 -16.98
CA GLY A 313 -9.21 -11.43 -16.03
C GLY A 313 -9.31 -12.88 -16.45
N THR A 314 -9.46 -13.18 -17.75
CA THR A 314 -9.53 -14.56 -18.23
C THR A 314 -8.23 -15.33 -18.07
N LEU A 315 -7.07 -14.67 -17.91
CA LEU A 315 -5.81 -15.34 -17.53
C LEU A 315 -5.92 -16.01 -16.16
N ASN A 316 -6.72 -15.44 -15.25
CA ASN A 316 -6.98 -16.03 -13.93
C ASN A 316 -7.92 -17.25 -14.01
N ALA A 317 -8.59 -17.50 -15.15
CA ALA A 317 -9.64 -18.51 -15.28
C ALA A 317 -9.14 -19.92 -15.69
N GLY A 318 -7.82 -20.15 -15.64
CA GLY A 318 -7.29 -21.52 -15.67
C GLY A 318 -6.64 -21.97 -16.99
N HIS A 319 -6.15 -21.03 -17.82
CA HIS A 319 -5.16 -21.35 -18.85
C HIS A 319 -3.78 -20.87 -18.40
N VAL A 320 -3.43 -21.14 -17.15
CA VAL A 320 -2.11 -20.81 -16.61
C VAL A 320 -1.12 -21.75 -17.30
N LEU A 321 -0.33 -21.19 -18.23
CA LEU A 321 0.57 -21.95 -19.10
C LEU A 321 1.77 -22.58 -18.34
N ASP A 322 2.05 -22.14 -17.12
CA ASP A 322 3.15 -22.62 -16.30
C ASP A 322 2.84 -22.63 -14.78
N ALA A 323 3.61 -23.38 -13.99
CA ALA A 323 3.42 -23.50 -12.54
C ALA A 323 3.85 -22.23 -11.77
N ASP A 324 4.75 -21.43 -12.35
CA ASP A 324 5.30 -20.24 -11.73
C ASP A 324 4.26 -19.11 -11.68
N MET A 325 3.51 -18.92 -12.76
CA MET A 325 2.36 -18.00 -12.84
C MET A 325 1.27 -18.39 -11.84
N ASN A 326 1.02 -19.69 -11.62
CA ASN A 326 0.05 -20.12 -10.62
C ASN A 326 0.47 -19.68 -9.20
N THR A 327 1.77 -19.75 -8.91
CA THR A 327 2.35 -19.31 -7.64
C THR A 327 2.23 -17.79 -7.47
N VAL A 328 2.51 -17.02 -8.53
CA VAL A 328 2.32 -15.56 -8.54
C VAL A 328 0.85 -15.19 -8.35
N PHE A 329 -0.09 -15.83 -9.06
CA PHE A 329 -1.52 -15.55 -8.90
C PHE A 329 -2.02 -15.90 -7.50
N ALA A 330 -1.54 -17.00 -6.91
CA ALA A 330 -1.85 -17.33 -5.52
C ALA A 330 -1.33 -16.26 -4.56
N ALA A 331 -0.08 -15.81 -4.76
CA ALA A 331 0.51 -14.74 -3.98
C ALA A 331 -0.29 -13.44 -4.08
N SER A 332 -0.63 -13.00 -5.30
CA SER A 332 -1.48 -11.82 -5.52
C SER A 332 -2.85 -11.96 -4.87
N GLY A 333 -3.51 -13.12 -4.99
CA GLY A 333 -4.81 -13.36 -4.36
C GLY A 333 -4.76 -13.19 -2.84
N TYR A 334 -3.79 -13.82 -2.17
CA TYR A 334 -3.62 -13.68 -0.72
C TYR A 334 -3.21 -12.26 -0.31
N THR A 335 -2.30 -11.61 -1.04
CA THR A 335 -1.85 -10.25 -0.73
C THR A 335 -3.00 -9.24 -0.85
N HIS A 336 -3.77 -9.28 -1.93
CA HIS A 336 -4.93 -8.40 -2.08
C HIS A 336 -5.99 -8.71 -1.02
N LEU A 337 -6.23 -9.99 -0.71
CA LEU A 337 -7.15 -10.35 0.35
C LEU A 337 -6.70 -9.75 1.68
N LEU A 338 -5.41 -9.89 2.03
CA LEU A 338 -4.85 -9.37 3.27
C LEU A 338 -4.98 -7.86 3.38
N ILE A 339 -4.71 -7.11 2.30
CA ILE A 339 -4.87 -5.66 2.29
C ILE A 339 -6.30 -5.28 2.68
N HIS A 340 -7.29 -5.83 1.95
CA HIS A 340 -8.69 -5.48 2.17
C HIS A 340 -9.25 -6.04 3.48
N LEU A 341 -8.84 -7.24 3.88
CA LEU A 341 -9.34 -7.89 5.09
C LEU A 341 -8.78 -7.25 6.37
N ARG A 342 -7.56 -6.69 6.32
CA ARG A 342 -7.00 -5.85 7.38
C ARG A 342 -7.80 -4.56 7.54
N CYS A 343 -8.10 -3.87 6.44
CA CYS A 343 -8.97 -2.70 6.46
C CYS A 343 -10.37 -3.04 7.01
N VAL A 344 -10.98 -4.14 6.57
CA VAL A 344 -12.26 -4.64 7.11
C VAL A 344 -12.18 -4.85 8.62
N TYR A 345 -11.11 -5.49 9.11
CA TYR A 345 -10.90 -5.67 10.55
C TYR A 345 -10.84 -4.31 11.26
N GLU A 346 -9.99 -3.40 10.80
CA GLU A 346 -9.75 -2.09 11.42
C GLU A 346 -11.02 -1.24 11.44
N TYR A 347 -11.78 -1.19 10.35
CA TYR A 347 -13.05 -0.47 10.30
C TYR A 347 -14.14 -1.13 11.14
N ALA A 348 -14.23 -2.47 11.19
CA ALA A 348 -15.21 -3.15 12.04
C ALA A 348 -14.93 -2.89 13.53
N VAL A 349 -13.65 -2.91 13.93
CA VAL A 349 -13.20 -2.55 15.28
C VAL A 349 -13.48 -1.08 15.58
N GLY A 350 -13.17 -0.17 14.65
CA GLY A 350 -13.46 1.25 14.81
C GLY A 350 -14.95 1.56 14.90
N CYS A 351 -15.79 0.85 14.13
CA CYS A 351 -17.25 0.90 14.29
C CYS A 351 -17.66 0.48 15.71
N ALA A 352 -17.11 -0.62 16.23
CA ALA A 352 -17.40 -1.08 17.57
C ALA A 352 -17.02 -0.01 18.61
N ASP A 353 -15.83 0.57 18.51
CA ASP A 353 -15.35 1.62 19.42
C ASP A 353 -16.24 2.86 19.38
N ALA A 354 -16.61 3.31 18.19
CA ALA A 354 -17.48 4.46 18.03
C ALA A 354 -18.87 4.20 18.62
N LEU A 355 -19.45 3.02 18.41
CA LEU A 355 -20.72 2.63 19.00
C LEU A 355 -20.63 2.43 20.51
N ASP A 356 -19.52 1.92 21.03
CA ASP A 356 -19.31 1.78 22.48
C ASP A 356 -19.32 3.16 23.15
N ILE A 357 -18.68 4.17 22.52
CA ILE A 357 -18.70 5.56 22.98
C ILE A 357 -20.10 6.15 22.93
N VAL A 358 -20.78 6.03 21.78
CA VAL A 358 -22.13 6.60 21.55
C VAL A 358 -23.15 6.03 22.54
N HIS A 359 -23.05 4.75 22.87
CA HIS A 359 -23.99 4.04 23.73
C HIS A 359 -23.48 3.83 25.17
N GLY A 360 -22.33 4.40 25.54
CA GLY A 360 -21.77 4.33 26.90
C GLY A 360 -21.46 2.92 27.39
N ARG A 361 -20.94 2.05 26.51
CA ARG A 361 -20.66 0.63 26.80
C ARG A 361 -19.17 0.38 27.07
N SER A 362 -18.90 -0.73 27.75
CA SER A 362 -17.56 -1.31 27.79
C SER A 362 -17.15 -1.81 26.42
N ALA A 363 -15.85 -1.80 26.13
CA ALA A 363 -15.29 -2.24 24.86
C ALA A 363 -15.86 -3.58 24.38
N THR A 364 -16.55 -3.55 23.24
CA THR A 364 -17.20 -4.71 22.60
C THR A 364 -16.15 -5.68 22.05
N VAL A 365 -15.05 -5.16 21.48
CA VAL A 365 -13.95 -6.00 20.97
C VAL A 365 -12.85 -6.15 22.05
N PRO A 366 -12.59 -7.37 22.54
CA PRO A 366 -11.60 -7.61 23.59
C PRO A 366 -10.17 -7.21 23.21
N VAL A 367 -9.39 -6.74 24.21
CA VAL A 367 -8.01 -6.29 24.02
C VAL A 367 -7.10 -7.39 23.47
N ASN A 368 -7.26 -8.64 23.92
CA ASN A 368 -6.45 -9.76 23.44
C ASN A 368 -6.64 -10.05 21.94
N ILE A 369 -7.85 -9.80 21.39
CA ILE A 369 -8.11 -9.94 19.95
C ILE A 369 -7.37 -8.86 19.16
N ARG A 370 -7.27 -7.64 19.70
CA ARG A 370 -6.51 -6.52 19.11
C ARG A 370 -5.02 -6.77 19.16
N ASP A 371 -4.52 -7.28 20.28
CA ASP A 371 -3.11 -7.63 20.45
C ASP A 371 -2.70 -8.75 19.50
N GLU A 372 -3.56 -9.76 19.32
CA GLU A 372 -3.31 -10.84 18.38
C GLU A 372 -3.27 -10.34 16.92
N TYR A 373 -4.22 -9.47 16.53
CA TYR A 373 -4.21 -8.84 15.20
C TYR A 373 -2.94 -8.03 14.94
N ARG A 374 -2.51 -7.21 15.91
CA ARG A 374 -1.28 -6.42 15.79
C ARG A 374 -0.06 -7.33 15.61
N ARG A 375 0.08 -8.37 16.44
CA ARG A 375 1.17 -9.33 16.36
C ARG A 375 1.24 -10.03 15.00
N VAL A 376 0.11 -10.49 14.49
CA VAL A 376 0.02 -11.18 13.19
C VAL A 376 0.34 -10.22 12.04
N SER A 377 -0.23 -9.02 12.07
CA SER A 377 0.01 -8.00 11.04
C SER A 377 1.46 -7.53 11.02
N ASP A 378 2.07 -7.30 12.18
CA ASP A 378 3.47 -6.90 12.30
C ASP A 378 4.42 -7.99 11.81
N HIS A 379 4.10 -9.26 12.07
CA HIS A 379 4.88 -10.39 11.56
C HIS A 379 4.82 -10.47 10.03
N TYR A 380 3.62 -10.33 9.45
CA TYR A 380 3.43 -10.28 8.00
C TYR A 380 4.23 -9.15 7.36
N LEU A 381 4.09 -7.92 7.85
CA LEU A 381 4.77 -6.74 7.29
C LEU A 381 6.31 -6.82 7.36
N LYS A 382 6.86 -7.60 8.31
CA LYS A 382 8.31 -7.83 8.43
C LYS A 382 8.81 -8.97 7.55
N THR A 383 7.95 -9.90 7.18
CA THR A 383 8.35 -11.16 6.55
C THR A 383 8.03 -11.17 5.06
N ASP A 384 6.82 -10.78 4.68
CA ASP A 384 6.37 -10.86 3.31
C ASP A 384 6.69 -9.58 2.53
N LYS A 385 7.51 -9.75 1.48
CA LYS A 385 7.96 -8.66 0.60
C LYS A 385 7.20 -8.60 -0.73
N PHE A 386 6.24 -9.50 -0.96
CA PHE A 386 5.56 -9.63 -2.25
C PHE A 386 4.68 -8.42 -2.56
N GLY A 387 3.85 -7.97 -1.61
CA GLY A 387 2.93 -6.85 -1.84
C GLY A 387 3.62 -5.55 -2.29
N PRO A 388 4.66 -5.09 -1.58
CA PRO A 388 5.43 -3.92 -2.03
C PRO A 388 6.09 -4.12 -3.41
N ALA A 389 6.52 -5.33 -3.75
CA ALA A 389 7.16 -5.64 -5.03
C ALA A 389 6.18 -5.62 -6.21
N THR A 390 4.92 -6.00 -5.98
CA THR A 390 3.87 -5.91 -6.99
C THR A 390 3.21 -4.55 -7.06
N SER A 391 3.71 -3.54 -6.32
CA SER A 391 3.09 -2.21 -6.25
C SER A 391 3.44 -1.31 -7.45
N HIS A 392 2.86 -1.54 -8.62
CA HIS A 392 3.02 -0.64 -9.76
C HIS A 392 2.09 0.57 -9.65
N PHE A 393 2.21 1.59 -10.53
CA PHE A 393 1.52 2.90 -10.38
C PHE A 393 -0.02 2.83 -10.31
N SER A 394 -0.58 1.64 -10.52
CA SER A 394 -1.99 1.28 -10.43
C SER A 394 -2.35 0.42 -9.22
N ASP A 395 -1.40 0.01 -8.38
CA ASP A 395 -1.66 -0.90 -7.28
C ASP A 395 -2.04 -0.16 -5.98
N PRO A 396 -3.08 -0.65 -5.28
CA PRO A 396 -3.73 0.00 -4.14
C PRO A 396 -2.92 -0.03 -2.84
N THR A 397 -1.67 -0.47 -2.85
CA THR A 397 -0.91 -0.68 -1.62
C THR A 397 -0.60 0.64 -0.89
N PRO A 398 -1.01 0.80 0.38
CA PRO A 398 -0.55 1.91 1.21
C PRO A 398 0.95 1.87 1.51
#